data_AF-A0A3D1QRT2-F1
#
_entry.id   AF-A0A3D1QRT2-F1
#
_cell.length_a   1.000
_cell.length_b   1.000
_cell.length_c   1.000
_cell.angle_alpha   90.00
_cell.angle_beta   90.00
_cell.angle_gamma   90.00
#
_symmetry.space_group_name_H-M   'P 1'
#
loop_
_entity.id
_entity.type
_entity.pdbx_description
1 polymer ?
#
loop_
_entity_poly.entity_id
_entity_poly.type
_entity_poly.pdbx_seq_one_letter_code
_entity_poly.pdbx_strand_id
1 'polypeptide(L)' 'MTGARASTGTSPPSAHAGQPLDQILRERFGFEGFRPHQEEVCRAVAGGADALLVMPTGSGKSLCYQ' A
#
# COMPACT_ATOMS: atom_id res chain seq x y z
N MET A 1 -6.33 21.34 -28.62
CA MET A 1 -5.66 21.33 -27.30
C MET A 1 -6.43 20.38 -26.40
N THR A 2 -5.71 19.43 -25.83
CA THR A 2 -6.16 18.10 -25.37
C THR A 2 -6.97 18.13 -24.08
N GLY A 3 -8.20 17.61 -24.10
CA GLY A 3 -8.96 17.27 -22.90
C GLY A 3 -8.57 15.86 -22.43
N ALA A 4 -7.94 15.77 -21.26
CA ALA A 4 -7.55 14.50 -20.65
C ALA A 4 -8.81 13.70 -20.25
N ARG A 5 -8.92 12.47 -20.76
CA ARG A 5 -9.94 11.51 -20.34
C ARG A 5 -9.48 10.91 -19.01
N ALA A 6 -10.19 11.17 -17.92
CA ALA A 6 -10.03 10.40 -16.70
C ALA A 6 -10.48 8.97 -16.97
N SER A 7 -9.53 8.06 -17.12
CA SER A 7 -9.77 6.63 -17.20
C SER A 7 -10.13 6.14 -15.81
N THR A 8 -11.42 6.04 -15.49
CA THR A 8 -11.90 5.24 -14.35
C THR A 8 -11.78 3.78 -14.74
N GLY A 9 -10.56 3.25 -14.68
CA GLY A 9 -10.35 1.82 -14.65
C GLY A 9 -10.82 1.32 -13.30
N THR A 10 -12.03 0.77 -13.24
CA THR A 10 -12.45 -0.03 -12.08
C THR A 10 -11.60 -1.30 -12.11
N SER A 11 -10.43 -1.24 -11.47
CA SER A 11 -9.68 -2.44 -11.13
C SER A 11 -10.60 -3.35 -10.30
N PRO A 12 -10.59 -4.67 -10.53
CA PRO A 12 -11.35 -5.59 -9.69
C PRO A 12 -10.95 -5.38 -8.22
N PRO A 13 -11.90 -5.50 -7.27
CA PRO A 13 -11.55 -5.43 -5.87
C PRO A 13 -10.47 -6.48 -5.59
N SER A 14 -9.36 -6.03 -5.02
CA SER A 14 -8.29 -6.94 -4.59
C SER A 14 -8.90 -8.03 -3.72
N ALA A 15 -8.39 -9.27 -3.83
CA ALA A 15 -8.82 -10.39 -3.00
C ALA A 15 -8.69 -10.12 -1.48
N HIS A 16 -8.04 -9.02 -1.10
CA HIS A 16 -7.78 -8.59 0.27
C HIS A 16 -8.56 -7.34 0.67
N ALA A 17 -9.52 -6.91 -0.15
CA ALA A 17 -10.39 -5.77 0.15
C ALA A 17 -11.14 -6.03 1.46
N GLY A 18 -10.89 -5.19 2.48
CA GLY A 18 -11.51 -5.29 3.80
C GLY A 18 -10.76 -6.16 4.82
N GLN A 19 -9.64 -6.81 4.45
CA GLN A 19 -8.80 -7.49 5.43
C GLN A 19 -7.95 -6.48 6.22
N PRO A 20 -7.76 -6.66 7.54
CA PRO A 20 -6.83 -5.86 8.33
C PRO A 20 -5.40 -5.97 7.79
N LEU A 21 -4.66 -4.85 7.73
CA LEU A 21 -3.30 -4.83 7.17
C LEU A 21 -2.32 -5.70 7.96
N ASP A 22 -2.48 -5.79 9.27
CA ASP A 22 -1.69 -6.65 10.16
C ASP A 22 -1.95 -8.14 9.92
N GLN A 23 -3.15 -8.52 9.46
CA GLN A 23 -3.45 -9.87 9.04
C GLN A 23 -2.74 -10.20 7.72
N ILE A 24 -2.84 -9.31 6.72
CA ILE A 24 -2.16 -9.47 5.42
C ILE A 24 -0.64 -9.55 5.63
N LEU A 25 -0.09 -8.68 6.49
CA LEU A 25 1.32 -8.65 6.84
C LEU A 25 1.80 -10.01 7.35
N ARG A 26 1.05 -10.60 8.30
CA ARG A 26 1.36 -11.91 8.88
C ARG A 26 1.22 -13.04 7.86
N GLU A 27 0.12 -13.08 7.12
CA GLU A 27 -0.20 -14.18 6.20
C GLU A 27 0.68 -14.20 4.95
N ARG A 28 1.11 -13.04 4.44
CA ARG A 28 1.84 -12.92 3.17
C ARG A 28 3.35 -12.75 3.35
N PHE A 29 3.75 -12.05 4.41
CA PHE A 29 5.16 -11.72 4.65
C PHE A 29 5.74 -12.39 5.91
N GLY A 30 4.90 -12.97 6.78
CA GLY A 30 5.36 -13.63 8.00
C GLY A 30 5.89 -12.67 9.07
N PHE A 31 5.58 -11.36 8.98
CA PHE A 31 6.00 -10.39 9.98
C PHE A 31 4.93 -10.19 11.05
N GLU A 32 5.35 -10.14 12.31
CA GLU A 32 4.45 -9.96 13.45
C GLU A 32 3.91 -8.52 13.59
N GLY A 33 4.59 -7.55 12.97
CA GLY A 33 4.20 -6.15 13.01
C GLY A 33 4.99 -5.30 12.03
N PHE A 34 4.42 -4.13 11.74
CA PHE A 34 5.06 -3.14 10.89
C PHE A 34 6.27 -2.50 11.60
N ARG A 35 7.28 -2.15 10.82
CA ARG A 35 8.33 -1.21 11.26
C ARG A 35 7.76 0.22 11.29
N PRO A 36 8.44 1.16 11.97
CA PRO A 36 7.99 2.55 12.01
C PRO A 36 7.64 3.10 10.62
N HIS A 37 6.53 3.84 10.55
CA HIS A 37 5.96 4.48 9.37
C HIS A 37 5.43 3.55 8.26
N GLN A 38 5.73 2.24 8.24
CA GLN A 38 5.24 1.35 7.19
C GLN A 38 3.72 1.23 7.17
N GLU A 39 3.09 1.04 8.35
CA GLU A 39 1.63 0.88 8.43
C GLU A 39 0.89 2.13 7.96
N GLU A 40 1.36 3.31 8.37
CA GLU A 40 0.78 4.60 7.98
C GLU A 40 0.80 4.78 6.45
N VAL A 41 1.92 4.45 5.82
CA VAL A 41 2.07 4.52 4.36
C VAL A 41 1.18 3.50 3.67
N CYS A 42 1.14 2.25 4.14
CA CYS A 42 0.25 1.22 3.59
C CYS A 42 -1.22 1.63 3.68
N ARG A 43 -1.66 2.21 4.82
CA ARG A 43 -3.03 2.72 4.98
C ARG A 43 -3.34 3.85 4.00
N ALA A 44 -2.42 4.80 3.84
CA ALA A 44 -2.58 5.92 2.92
C ALA A 44 -2.76 5.42 1.47
N VAL A 45 -1.84 4.57 1.00
CA VAL A 45 -1.85 4.05 -0.38
C VAL A 45 -3.04 3.12 -0.62
N ALA A 46 -3.37 2.24 0.33
CA ALA A 46 -4.55 1.38 0.24
C ALA A 46 -5.87 2.18 0.26
N GLY A 47 -5.87 3.35 0.90
CA GLY A 47 -6.97 4.32 0.86
C GLY A 47 -7.05 5.15 -0.42
N GLY A 48 -6.12 4.95 -1.36
CA GLY A 48 -6.05 5.67 -2.63
C GLY A 48 -5.37 7.04 -2.55
N ALA A 49 -4.63 7.33 -1.48
CA ALA A 49 -3.85 8.57 -1.35
C ALA A 49 -2.45 8.42 -1.96
N ASP A 50 -1.93 9.52 -2.51
CA ASP A 50 -0.54 9.61 -2.95
C ASP A 50 0.41 9.66 -1.74
N ALA A 51 1.57 9.01 -1.86
CA ALA A 51 2.58 8.98 -0.81
C ALA A 51 4.00 9.19 -1.37
N LEU A 52 4.82 9.99 -0.66
CA LEU A 52 6.26 10.11 -0.89
C LEU A 52 7.01 9.43 0.25
N LEU A 53 7.74 8.35 -0.05
CA LEU A 53 8.45 7.57 0.94
C LEU A 53 9.97 7.76 0.82
N VAL A 54 10.59 8.33 1.86
CA VAL A 54 12.05 8.49 1.96
C VAL A 54 12.55 7.70 3.17
N MET A 55 13.25 6.58 2.92
CA MET A 55 13.83 5.76 3.99
C MET A 55 15.18 5.15 3.55
N PRO A 56 16.12 4.89 4.47
CA PRO A 56 17.40 4.22 4.16
C PRO A 56 17.24 2.85 3.50
N THR A 57 18.23 2.41 2.73
CA THR A 57 18.28 1.03 2.21
C THR A 57 18.18 0.01 3.35
N GLY A 58 17.46 -1.10 3.12
CA GLY A 58 17.23 -2.12 4.15
C GLY A 58 16.08 -1.81 5.14
N SER A 59 15.54 -0.59 5.16
CA SER A 59 14.42 -0.24 6.08
C SER A 59 13.05 -0.81 5.68
N GLY A 60 12.97 -1.62 4.62
CA GLY A 60 11.72 -2.29 4.23
C GLY A 60 10.72 -1.44 3.44
N LYS A 61 11.17 -0.42 2.68
CA LYS A 61 10.31 0.39 1.79
C LYS A 61 9.50 -0.44 0.79
N SER A 62 10.08 -1.56 0.35
CA SER A 62 9.47 -2.43 -0.65
C SER A 62 8.12 -3.01 -0.21
N LEU A 63 7.95 -3.21 1.10
CA LEU A 63 6.70 -3.68 1.69
C LEU A 63 5.55 -2.68 1.50
N CYS A 64 5.85 -1.38 1.37
CA CYS A 64 4.83 -0.33 1.34
C CYS A 64 4.05 -0.23 0.01
N TYR A 65 4.49 -0.93 -1.04
CA TYR A 65 3.88 -0.88 -2.37
C TYR A 65 3.61 -2.26 -3.00
N GLN A 66 3.90 -3.35 -2.27
CA GLN A 66 3.59 -4.72 -2.69
C GLN A 66 2.21 -5.12 -2.18
#